data_AF-A0A7X2LXI4-F1
#
_entry.id   AF-A0A7X2LXI4-F1
#
_cell.length_a   1.000
_cell.length_b   1.000
_cell.length_c   1.000
_cell.angle_alpha   90.00
_cell.angle_beta   90.00
_cell.angle_gamma   90.00
#
_symmetry.space_group_name_H-M   'P 1'
#
loop_
_entity.id
_entity.type
_entity.pdbx_description
1 polymer ?
#
loop_
_entity_poly.entity_id
_entity_poly.type
_entity_poly.pdbx_seq_one_letter_code
_entity_poly.pdbx_strand_id
1 'polypeptide(L)'
;MSVKKKVVMGMSSIALGALAVMGGTFAYFSDSVSADSHFTNGTLVLKPKKPYLENFSIDNWKPGDKLVAEKDNQDPSMVLNNQGTLPMNVFMKVTSHSEKDTHKHIVVNSLKFGGEDILGKITDINSDGKISLDELDEFTKKAAPATVNGNSISDVGAFIGFLPAKDNTNLGIKAVTYSLEFLDNGKEQNYLQGDKTKIGFQFTGLQTDGVTLDKDSLDNGQQGGGGTYKRTDDINKQK
;
A
#
# COMPACT_ATOMS: atom_id res chain seq x y z
N MET A 1 -47.29 50.84 -2.18
CA MET A 1 -45.91 50.80 -2.74
C MET A 1 -45.06 51.66 -1.82
N SER A 2 -43.83 51.38 -1.39
CA SER A 2 -42.77 50.47 -1.84
C SER A 2 -41.69 50.44 -0.74
N VAL A 3 -41.75 49.49 0.19
CA VAL A 3 -40.63 49.18 1.11
C VAL A 3 -40.45 47.67 1.30
N LYS A 4 -41.30 46.83 0.69
CA LYS A 4 -41.29 45.35 0.85
C LYS A 4 -40.59 44.58 -0.29
N LYS A 5 -39.67 45.18 -1.05
CA LYS A 5 -39.09 44.49 -2.23
C LYS A 5 -37.61 44.74 -2.56
N LYS A 6 -36.76 45.11 -1.59
CA LYS A 6 -35.30 45.22 -1.81
C LYS A 6 -34.44 44.80 -0.59
N VAL A 7 -34.65 43.60 -0.07
CA VAL A 7 -33.72 42.96 0.90
C VAL A 7 -33.43 41.49 0.52
N VAL A 8 -33.78 41.06 -0.70
CA VAL A 8 -33.68 39.64 -1.15
C VAL A 8 -32.44 39.36 -2.02
N MET A 9 -31.55 40.33 -2.25
CA MET A 9 -30.32 40.10 -3.02
C MET A 9 -29.16 40.87 -2.43
N GLY A 10 -28.26 40.16 -1.76
CA GLY A 10 -26.93 40.67 -1.41
C GLY A 10 -26.69 40.75 0.09
N MET A 11 -26.43 39.60 0.73
CA MET A 11 -25.46 39.42 1.83
C MET A 11 -25.40 37.96 2.30
N SER A 12 -25.49 37.00 1.36
CA SER A 12 -25.21 35.58 1.59
C SER A 12 -23.71 35.29 1.80
N SER A 13 -22.92 36.27 2.21
CA SER A 13 -21.44 36.22 2.17
C SER A 13 -20.80 36.58 3.51
N ILE A 14 -21.49 36.32 4.63
CA ILE A 14 -20.86 36.35 5.96
C ILE A 14 -21.24 35.07 6.71
N ALA A 15 -20.77 33.92 6.23
CA ALA A 15 -20.73 32.66 6.98
C ALA A 15 -19.59 31.74 6.52
N LEU A 16 -18.49 32.28 5.99
CA LEU A 16 -17.26 31.52 5.66
C LEU A 16 -16.00 32.22 6.20
N GLY A 17 -16.16 33.03 7.24
CA GLY A 17 -15.06 33.79 7.86
C GLY A 17 -14.37 33.10 9.04
N ALA A 18 -14.67 31.84 9.35
CA ALA A 18 -14.12 31.16 10.54
C ALA A 18 -13.65 29.71 10.31
N LEU A 19 -13.44 29.27 9.05
CA LEU A 19 -12.83 27.96 8.75
C LEU A 19 -11.55 28.06 7.90
N ALA A 20 -11.01 29.26 7.70
CA ALA A 20 -9.80 29.48 6.90
C ALA A 20 -8.48 29.31 7.69
N VAL A 21 -8.48 28.56 8.80
CA VAL A 21 -7.26 28.14 9.52
C VAL A 21 -7.43 26.73 10.09
N MET A 22 -7.53 25.71 9.22
CA MET A 22 -7.18 24.30 9.53
C MET A 22 -7.36 23.35 8.33
N GLY A 23 -7.30 23.85 7.11
CA GLY A 23 -7.39 23.04 5.91
C GLY A 23 -6.35 23.49 4.90
N GLY A 24 -5.08 23.29 5.22
CA GLY A 24 -4.02 23.43 4.24
C GLY A 24 -4.36 22.53 3.04
N THR A 25 -4.37 23.10 1.86
CA THR A 25 -4.54 22.38 0.59
C THR A 25 -3.45 21.30 0.53
N PHE A 26 -3.82 20.03 0.71
CA PHE A 26 -2.90 18.90 0.68
C PHE A 26 -2.39 18.70 -0.75
N ALA A 27 -1.10 18.92 -0.98
CA ALA A 27 -0.40 18.44 -2.18
C ALA A 27 0.70 17.46 -1.72
N TYR A 28 0.29 16.24 -1.34
CA TYR A 28 1.21 15.12 -1.09
C TYR A 28 1.16 14.14 -2.26
N PHE A 29 2.32 13.62 -2.65
CA PHE A 29 2.43 12.62 -3.71
C PHE A 29 1.99 11.25 -3.17
N SER A 30 0.75 10.85 -3.45
CA SER A 30 0.25 9.48 -3.28
C SER A 30 -0.28 8.97 -4.62
N ASP A 31 -0.08 7.69 -4.93
CA ASP A 31 -0.53 7.06 -6.18
C ASP A 31 -1.36 5.81 -5.83
N SER A 32 -2.55 5.69 -6.41
CA SER A 32 -3.43 4.51 -6.36
C SER A 32 -4.09 4.31 -7.74
N VAL A 33 -4.17 3.07 -8.23
CA VAL A 33 -4.40 2.82 -9.67
C VAL A 33 -5.90 2.85 -10.06
N SER A 34 -6.26 3.78 -10.95
CA SER A 34 -7.14 3.66 -12.13
C SER A 34 -7.02 4.93 -13.00
N ALA A 35 -5.99 4.93 -13.87
CA ALA A 35 -5.64 5.87 -14.95
C ALA A 35 -5.39 7.37 -14.63
N ASP A 36 -4.20 7.82 -15.09
CA ASP A 36 -3.64 9.18 -15.29
C ASP A 36 -2.96 9.91 -14.11
N SER A 37 -1.62 10.04 -14.20
CA SER A 37 -0.72 10.67 -13.21
C SER A 37 0.22 11.71 -13.87
N HIS A 38 0.40 12.92 -13.31
CA HIS A 38 1.58 13.83 -13.44
C HIS A 38 1.56 14.91 -12.30
N PHE A 39 2.66 15.30 -11.62
CA PHE A 39 3.79 16.16 -12.06
C PHE A 39 5.03 16.10 -11.10
N THR A 40 6.21 16.51 -11.59
CA THR A 40 7.62 16.53 -11.09
C THR A 40 7.89 17.59 -9.99
N ASN A 41 8.58 17.40 -8.84
CA ASN A 41 9.94 16.93 -8.51
C ASN A 41 9.87 15.75 -7.51
N GLY A 42 10.52 14.63 -7.82
CA GLY A 42 10.41 13.39 -7.05
C GLY A 42 9.16 12.57 -7.43
N THR A 43 9.09 12.08 -8.67
CA THR A 43 7.96 11.26 -9.15
C THR A 43 7.80 10.03 -8.26
N LEU A 44 6.61 9.83 -7.67
CA LEU A 44 6.20 8.58 -7.02
C LEU A 44 5.23 7.87 -7.95
N VAL A 45 5.65 6.73 -8.50
CA VAL A 45 4.79 5.95 -9.40
C VAL A 45 4.98 4.48 -9.10
N LEU A 46 3.92 3.83 -8.64
CA LEU A 46 3.89 2.40 -8.43
C LEU A 46 3.17 1.74 -9.61
N LYS A 47 3.93 1.01 -10.43
CA LYS A 47 3.38 0.29 -11.59
C LYS A 47 3.70 -1.19 -11.50
N PRO A 48 2.87 -2.08 -12.01
CA PRO A 48 3.25 -3.48 -12.16
C PRO A 48 4.33 -3.62 -13.23
N LYS A 49 5.44 -4.32 -12.92
CA LYS A 49 6.45 -4.73 -13.92
C LYS A 49 6.12 -6.08 -14.58
N LYS A 50 5.07 -6.77 -14.08
CA LYS A 50 4.56 -8.14 -14.33
C LYS A 50 5.22 -9.21 -13.42
N PRO A 51 4.53 -10.23 -12.85
CA PRO A 51 3.10 -10.56 -12.94
C PRO A 51 2.22 -9.89 -11.87
N TYR A 52 0.91 -10.00 -12.06
CA TYR A 52 -0.14 -9.20 -11.43
C TYR A 52 -1.34 -10.11 -11.20
N LEU A 53 -1.84 -10.21 -9.96
CA LEU A 53 -3.27 -10.36 -9.71
C LEU A 53 -3.62 -9.62 -8.41
N GLU A 54 -4.29 -8.49 -8.57
CA GLU A 54 -4.71 -7.58 -7.51
C GLU A 54 -6.04 -8.03 -6.88
N ASN A 55 -6.90 -8.67 -7.66
CA ASN A 55 -8.16 -9.24 -7.20
C ASN A 55 -8.45 -10.52 -7.96
N PHE A 56 -8.84 -11.58 -7.27
CA PHE A 56 -9.21 -12.85 -7.90
C PHE A 56 -10.25 -13.60 -7.07
N SER A 57 -10.80 -14.67 -7.66
CA SER A 57 -11.72 -15.57 -6.98
C SER A 57 -11.20 -17.00 -7.05
N ILE A 58 -11.36 -17.72 -5.95
CA ILE A 58 -11.08 -19.14 -5.84
C ILE A 58 -12.42 -19.86 -5.79
N ASP A 59 -12.60 -20.85 -6.68
CA ASP A 59 -13.77 -21.73 -6.70
C ASP A 59 -13.38 -23.21 -6.79
N ASN A 60 -14.33 -24.09 -6.42
CA ASN A 60 -14.18 -25.56 -6.48
C ASN A 60 -12.97 -26.13 -5.74
N TRP A 61 -12.49 -25.44 -4.71
CA TRP A 61 -11.46 -25.97 -3.83
C TRP A 61 -12.04 -26.97 -2.84
N LYS A 62 -11.27 -28.02 -2.56
CA LYS A 62 -11.53 -28.98 -1.48
C LYS A 62 -10.46 -28.85 -0.39
N PRO A 63 -10.74 -29.30 0.84
CA PRO A 63 -9.73 -29.35 1.89
C PRO A 63 -8.44 -30.04 1.42
N GLY A 64 -7.30 -29.42 1.72
CA GLY A 64 -5.97 -29.83 1.27
C GLY A 64 -5.48 -29.18 -0.03
N ASP A 65 -6.36 -28.53 -0.82
CA ASP A 65 -5.94 -27.78 -2.01
C ASP A 65 -5.08 -26.56 -1.63
N LYS A 66 -4.09 -26.26 -2.47
CA LYS A 66 -3.13 -25.17 -2.25
C LYS A 66 -2.92 -24.34 -3.50
N LEU A 67 -2.63 -23.05 -3.28
CA LEU A 67 -2.12 -22.14 -4.29
C LEU A 67 -0.83 -21.54 -3.79
N VAL A 68 0.21 -21.70 -4.59
CA VAL A 68 1.54 -21.19 -4.28
C VAL A 68 1.92 -20.17 -5.35
N ALA A 69 2.15 -18.95 -4.90
CA ALA A 69 2.54 -17.80 -5.71
C ALA A 69 4.02 -17.51 -5.51
N GLU A 70 4.84 -17.99 -6.44
CA GLU A 70 6.29 -17.83 -6.42
C GLU A 70 6.79 -16.94 -7.57
N LYS A 71 8.04 -16.49 -7.45
CA LYS A 71 8.68 -15.56 -8.40
C LYS A 71 8.99 -16.21 -9.76
N ASP A 72 9.26 -17.51 -9.76
CA ASP A 72 9.74 -18.25 -10.94
C ASP A 72 8.63 -19.06 -11.65
N ASN A 73 7.44 -19.16 -11.05
CA ASN A 73 6.25 -19.76 -11.67
C ASN A 73 5.44 -18.69 -12.39
N GLN A 74 5.00 -18.99 -13.62
CA GLN A 74 4.36 -18.02 -14.52
C GLN A 74 3.07 -17.37 -14.00
N ASP A 75 2.52 -17.78 -12.86
CA ASP A 75 1.45 -17.13 -12.09
C ASP A 75 1.35 -17.81 -10.69
N PRO A 76 0.74 -17.20 -9.64
CA PRO A 76 0.25 -15.82 -9.53
C PRO A 76 0.99 -15.01 -8.43
N SER A 77 2.21 -14.55 -8.67
CA SER A 77 2.87 -13.57 -7.77
C SER A 77 2.56 -12.13 -8.19
N MET A 78 2.58 -11.19 -7.24
CA MET A 78 2.38 -9.76 -7.52
C MET A 78 3.72 -9.05 -7.55
N VAL A 79 4.01 -8.26 -8.58
CA VAL A 79 5.29 -7.54 -8.71
C VAL A 79 5.08 -6.04 -8.63
N LEU A 80 5.59 -5.46 -7.56
CA LEU A 80 5.60 -4.03 -7.31
C LEU A 80 6.86 -3.41 -7.89
N ASN A 81 6.68 -2.34 -8.67
CA ASN A 81 7.79 -1.67 -9.32
C ASN A 81 7.66 -0.15 -9.20
N ASN A 82 8.60 0.41 -8.44
CA ASN A 82 8.80 1.83 -8.28
C ASN A 82 9.44 2.39 -9.57
N GLN A 83 8.62 3.05 -10.39
CA GLN A 83 9.09 3.79 -11.56
C GLN A 83 9.43 5.25 -11.23
N GLY A 84 9.28 5.61 -9.96
CA GLY A 84 9.65 6.90 -9.42
C GLY A 84 11.14 7.08 -9.18
N THR A 85 11.50 8.30 -8.81
CA THR A 85 12.88 8.70 -8.47
C THR A 85 13.14 8.74 -6.96
N LEU A 86 12.12 8.46 -6.15
CA LEU A 86 12.20 8.45 -4.69
C LEU A 86 11.78 7.08 -4.15
N PRO A 87 12.44 6.59 -3.09
CA PRO A 87 12.03 5.37 -2.44
C PRO A 87 10.70 5.55 -1.69
N MET A 88 10.08 4.43 -1.32
CA MET A 88 8.81 4.44 -0.61
C MET A 88 8.69 3.32 0.40
N ASN A 89 7.94 3.58 1.47
CA ASN A 89 7.36 2.58 2.33
C ASN A 89 6.11 2.00 1.64
N VAL A 90 6.00 0.68 1.63
CA VAL A 90 4.89 -0.04 1.02
C VAL A 90 4.00 -0.62 2.10
N PHE A 91 2.71 -0.37 1.94
CA PHE A 91 1.64 -0.87 2.79
C PHE A 91 0.73 -1.77 1.97
N MET A 92 0.13 -2.76 2.63
CA MET A 92 -0.76 -3.74 2.01
C MET A 92 -2.05 -3.84 2.79
N LYS A 93 -3.17 -3.79 2.06
CA LYS A 93 -4.51 -4.06 2.56
C LYS A 93 -5.06 -5.28 1.86
N VAL A 94 -5.55 -6.23 2.64
CA VAL A 94 -6.16 -7.47 2.13
C VAL A 94 -7.67 -7.38 2.35
N THR A 95 -8.44 -7.84 1.38
CA THR A 95 -9.89 -8.02 1.53
C THR A 95 -10.24 -9.44 1.17
N SER A 96 -11.01 -10.13 2.02
CA SER A 96 -11.50 -11.46 1.70
C SER A 96 -13.00 -11.56 1.95
N HIS A 97 -13.69 -12.32 1.10
CA HIS A 97 -15.13 -12.52 1.25
C HIS A 97 -15.58 -13.80 0.56
N SER A 98 -16.46 -14.56 1.22
CA SER A 98 -17.18 -15.68 0.62
C SER A 98 -18.57 -15.80 1.24
N GLU A 99 -19.51 -16.46 0.56
CA GLU A 99 -20.90 -16.54 1.03
C GLU A 99 -21.09 -17.57 2.14
N LYS A 100 -20.30 -18.66 2.12
CA LYS A 100 -20.38 -19.75 3.09
C LYS A 100 -19.20 -19.79 4.06
N ASP A 101 -18.50 -18.68 4.24
CA ASP A 101 -17.35 -18.56 5.15
C ASP A 101 -16.11 -19.42 4.80
N THR A 102 -16.00 -19.94 3.58
CA THR A 102 -14.78 -20.62 3.08
C THR A 102 -13.50 -19.80 3.28
N HIS A 103 -13.55 -18.46 3.20
CA HIS A 103 -12.40 -17.59 3.47
C HIS A 103 -11.79 -17.79 4.87
N LYS A 104 -12.59 -18.15 5.89
CA LYS A 104 -12.13 -18.44 7.26
C LYS A 104 -11.37 -19.77 7.36
N HIS A 105 -11.56 -20.64 6.37
CA HIS A 105 -10.90 -21.95 6.29
C HIS A 105 -9.72 -21.97 5.31
N ILE A 106 -9.43 -20.85 4.64
CA ILE A 106 -8.22 -20.69 3.83
C ILE A 106 -7.15 -20.02 4.69
N VAL A 107 -6.04 -20.73 4.90
CA VAL A 107 -4.90 -20.26 5.68
C VAL A 107 -3.76 -19.80 4.79
N VAL A 108 -3.08 -18.74 5.23
CA VAL A 108 -1.87 -18.19 4.62
C VAL A 108 -0.67 -18.83 5.31
N ASN A 109 -0.01 -19.74 4.60
CA ASN A 109 1.17 -20.45 5.11
C ASN A 109 2.46 -19.65 4.89
N SER A 110 2.48 -18.74 3.93
CA SER A 110 3.60 -17.82 3.72
C SER A 110 3.10 -16.53 3.09
N LEU A 111 3.70 -15.41 3.46
CA LEU A 111 3.52 -14.12 2.80
C LEU A 111 4.84 -13.37 2.91
N LYS A 112 5.45 -13.05 1.76
CA LYS A 112 6.77 -12.40 1.72
C LYS A 112 6.77 -11.20 0.79
N PHE A 113 7.55 -10.19 1.14
CA PHE A 113 7.81 -9.02 0.29
C PHE A 113 9.30 -8.87 0.01
N GLY A 114 9.71 -9.00 -1.25
CA GLY A 114 11.13 -8.95 -1.62
C GLY A 114 11.98 -10.03 -0.95
N GLY A 115 11.37 -11.13 -0.49
CA GLY A 115 12.02 -12.23 0.23
C GLY A 115 11.92 -12.12 1.76
N GLU A 116 11.56 -10.98 2.32
CA GLU A 116 11.32 -10.82 3.75
C GLU A 116 9.99 -11.42 4.16
N ASP A 117 9.95 -12.14 5.28
CA ASP A 117 8.72 -12.68 5.83
C ASP A 117 7.87 -11.59 6.49
N ILE A 118 6.62 -11.49 6.04
CA ILE A 118 5.63 -10.54 6.57
C ILE A 118 4.85 -11.17 7.71
N LEU A 119 4.60 -12.48 7.65
CA LEU A 119 3.86 -13.17 8.71
C LEU A 119 4.61 -13.07 10.03
N GLY A 120 5.92 -13.29 10.06
CA GLY A 120 6.72 -13.12 11.28
C GLY A 120 6.66 -11.72 11.94
N LYS A 121 6.10 -10.70 11.28
CA LYS A 121 5.90 -9.35 11.84
C LYS A 121 4.52 -9.16 12.48
N ILE A 122 3.60 -10.11 12.30
CA ILE A 122 2.26 -10.11 12.88
C ILE A 122 2.35 -10.72 14.28
N THR A 123 2.08 -9.92 15.32
CA THR A 123 2.26 -10.32 16.73
C THR A 123 1.26 -11.36 17.23
N ASP A 124 0.13 -11.54 16.53
CA ASP A 124 -1.00 -12.37 16.93
C ASP A 124 -1.20 -13.59 16.02
N ILE A 125 -0.12 -14.13 15.43
CA ILE A 125 -0.22 -15.38 14.68
C ILE A 125 -0.57 -16.52 15.64
N ASN A 126 -1.55 -17.35 15.25
CA ASN A 126 -1.95 -18.55 15.99
C ASN A 126 -0.73 -19.43 16.29
N SER A 127 -0.77 -20.20 17.39
CA SER A 127 0.35 -21.04 17.86
C SER A 127 0.97 -21.97 16.82
N ASP A 128 0.23 -22.28 15.74
CA ASP A 128 0.66 -23.14 14.63
C ASP A 128 1.39 -22.38 13.51
N GLY A 129 1.64 -21.07 13.67
CA GLY A 129 2.34 -20.23 12.68
C GLY A 129 1.50 -19.87 11.46
N LYS A 130 0.17 -20.07 11.52
CA LYS A 130 -0.77 -19.84 10.41
C LYS A 130 -1.80 -18.77 10.75
N ILE A 131 -2.23 -18.03 9.74
CA ILE A 131 -3.30 -17.03 9.83
C ILE A 131 -4.32 -17.30 8.72
N SER A 132 -5.62 -17.22 9.00
CA SER A 132 -6.68 -17.31 8.00
C SER A 132 -6.75 -16.04 7.13
N LEU A 133 -7.41 -16.11 5.96
CA LEU A 133 -7.64 -14.92 5.15
C LEU A 133 -8.50 -13.87 5.86
N ASP A 134 -9.44 -14.31 6.71
CA ASP A 134 -10.29 -13.42 7.52
C ASP A 134 -9.47 -12.66 8.56
N GLU A 135 -8.64 -13.36 9.32
CA GLU A 135 -7.72 -12.75 10.30
C GLU A 135 -6.71 -11.81 9.62
N LEU A 136 -6.17 -12.18 8.44
CA LEU A 136 -5.26 -11.32 7.69
C LEU A 136 -5.96 -10.05 7.18
N ASP A 137 -7.19 -10.18 6.67
CA ASP A 137 -8.02 -9.03 6.27
C ASP A 137 -8.21 -8.09 7.48
N GLU A 138 -8.70 -8.61 8.62
CA GLU A 138 -8.88 -7.83 9.83
C GLU A 138 -7.60 -7.15 10.32
N PHE A 139 -6.48 -7.87 10.31
CA PHE A 139 -5.17 -7.32 10.70
C PHE A 139 -4.81 -6.12 9.83
N THR A 140 -4.95 -6.25 8.50
CA THR A 140 -4.62 -5.15 7.59
C THR A 140 -5.59 -3.98 7.66
N LYS A 141 -6.87 -4.21 7.99
CA LYS A 141 -7.87 -3.14 8.24
C LYS A 141 -7.61 -2.39 9.55
N LYS A 142 -7.14 -3.08 10.58
CA LYS A 142 -6.85 -2.52 11.92
C LYS A 142 -5.44 -1.93 12.04
N ALA A 143 -4.63 -2.02 10.99
CA ALA A 143 -3.28 -1.49 10.98
C ALA A 143 -3.24 0.00 11.34
N ALA A 144 -2.25 0.40 12.14
CA ALA A 144 -2.09 1.78 12.56
C ALA A 144 -1.88 2.70 11.34
N PRO A 145 -2.35 3.97 11.39
CA PRO A 145 -2.08 4.94 10.35
C PRO A 145 -0.58 5.10 10.10
N ALA A 146 -0.20 5.25 8.83
CA ALA A 146 1.17 5.63 8.49
C ALA A 146 1.41 7.08 8.90
N THR A 147 2.64 7.43 9.25
CA THR A 147 3.03 8.83 9.51
C THR A 147 4.08 9.24 8.51
N VAL A 148 3.85 10.38 7.83
CA VAL A 148 4.82 11.00 6.91
C VAL A 148 4.90 12.49 7.23
N ASN A 149 6.10 12.99 7.52
CA ASN A 149 6.37 14.36 7.95
C ASN A 149 5.49 14.81 9.13
N GLY A 150 5.24 13.91 10.08
CA GLY A 150 4.37 14.16 11.23
C GLY A 150 2.86 14.17 10.92
N ASN A 151 2.44 13.88 9.69
CA ASN A 151 1.04 13.77 9.32
C ASN A 151 0.59 12.30 9.29
N SER A 152 -0.55 12.00 9.90
CA SER A 152 -1.14 10.67 9.88
C SER A 152 -1.96 10.42 8.61
N ILE A 153 -1.74 9.27 7.97
CA ILE A 153 -2.44 8.81 6.78
C ILE A 153 -3.14 7.50 7.14
N SER A 154 -4.45 7.54 7.22
CA SER A 154 -5.29 6.39 7.57
C SER A 154 -5.62 5.51 6.36
N ASP A 155 -6.06 4.28 6.62
CA ASP A 155 -6.58 3.32 5.63
C ASP A 155 -5.58 2.86 4.54
N VAL A 156 -4.29 2.91 4.83
CA VAL A 156 -3.22 2.50 3.89
C VAL A 156 -2.87 1.02 3.97
N GLY A 157 -3.35 0.32 5.01
CA GLY A 157 -3.05 -1.08 5.29
C GLY A 157 -1.83 -1.29 6.21
N ALA A 158 -1.38 -2.53 6.32
CA ALA A 158 -0.22 -2.90 7.14
C ALA A 158 1.09 -2.62 6.40
N PHE A 159 2.10 -2.10 7.11
CA PHE A 159 3.43 -1.91 6.55
C PHE A 159 4.07 -3.26 6.22
N ILE A 160 4.48 -3.46 4.96
CA ILE A 160 5.11 -4.71 4.51
C ILE A 160 6.60 -4.54 4.21
N GLY A 161 7.07 -3.31 3.98
CA GLY A 161 8.49 -3.05 3.85
C GLY A 161 8.82 -1.87 2.93
N PHE A 162 10.11 -1.71 2.65
CA PHE A 162 10.65 -0.62 1.86
C PHE A 162 10.88 -1.03 0.40
N LEU A 163 10.55 -0.15 -0.54
CA LEU A 163 10.78 -0.31 -1.98
C LEU A 163 11.70 0.84 -2.47
N PRO A 164 12.95 0.52 -2.88
CA PRO A 164 13.90 1.54 -3.30
C PRO A 164 13.46 2.25 -4.58
N ALA A 165 13.98 3.46 -4.80
CA ALA A 165 13.97 4.12 -6.10
C ALA A 165 14.79 3.31 -7.11
N LYS A 166 14.43 3.44 -8.39
CA LYS A 166 15.24 2.88 -9.47
C LYS A 166 16.54 3.70 -9.62
N ASP A 167 17.67 3.03 -9.55
CA ASP A 167 19.00 3.62 -9.81
C ASP A 167 19.89 2.61 -10.59
N ASN A 168 21.20 2.82 -10.60
CA ASN A 168 22.15 1.95 -11.31
C ASN A 168 22.36 0.58 -10.63
N THR A 169 22.00 0.42 -9.35
CA THR A 169 22.22 -0.79 -8.55
C THR A 169 20.91 -1.49 -8.17
N ASN A 170 19.82 -0.75 -8.07
CA ASN A 170 18.48 -1.19 -7.70
C ASN A 170 17.50 -0.97 -8.84
N LEU A 171 16.81 -2.04 -9.24
CA LEU A 171 15.80 -1.95 -10.29
C LEU A 171 14.48 -1.30 -9.81
N GLY A 172 14.34 -1.05 -8.50
CA GLY A 172 13.10 -0.54 -7.89
C GLY A 172 11.97 -1.57 -7.86
N ILE A 173 12.28 -2.87 -7.83
CA ILE A 173 11.28 -3.95 -7.98
C ILE A 173 11.34 -4.90 -6.79
N LYS A 174 10.18 -5.25 -6.24
CA LYS A 174 10.02 -6.35 -5.29
C LYS A 174 8.77 -7.16 -5.61
N ALA A 175 8.84 -8.47 -5.39
CA ALA A 175 7.69 -9.37 -5.53
C ALA A 175 7.01 -9.57 -4.17
N VAL A 176 5.69 -9.74 -4.20
CA VAL A 176 4.88 -10.28 -3.12
C VAL A 176 4.54 -11.72 -3.49
N THR A 177 5.03 -12.65 -2.68
CA THR A 177 4.86 -14.10 -2.86
C THR A 177 4.08 -14.66 -1.68
N TYR A 178 3.21 -15.64 -1.92
CA TYR A 178 2.33 -16.17 -0.89
C TYR A 178 1.97 -17.64 -1.11
N SER A 179 1.46 -18.29 -0.06
CA SER A 179 0.95 -19.66 -0.13
C SER A 179 -0.38 -19.73 0.61
N LEU A 180 -1.44 -20.10 -0.10
CA LEU A 180 -2.78 -20.32 0.45
C LEU A 180 -3.08 -21.81 0.48
N GLU A 181 -3.79 -22.26 1.51
CA GLU A 181 -4.23 -23.63 1.67
C GLU A 181 -5.66 -23.66 2.21
N PHE A 182 -6.55 -24.45 1.60
CA PHE A 182 -7.81 -24.81 2.25
C PHE A 182 -7.50 -25.81 3.36
N LEU A 183 -7.61 -25.38 4.61
CA LEU A 183 -7.33 -26.22 5.76
C LEU A 183 -8.33 -27.39 5.86
N ASP A 184 -7.78 -28.61 5.82
CA ASP A 184 -8.47 -29.82 6.26
C ASP A 184 -8.42 -29.88 7.79
N ASN A 185 -9.60 -29.82 8.41
CA ASN A 185 -9.74 -29.85 9.86
C ASN A 185 -10.06 -31.25 10.41
N GLY A 186 -10.01 -32.29 9.56
CA GLY A 186 -10.32 -33.67 9.91
C GLY A 186 -11.80 -33.94 10.19
N LYS A 187 -12.69 -33.00 9.87
CA LYS A 187 -14.16 -33.10 10.03
C LYS A 187 -14.86 -32.90 8.69
N GLU A 188 -16.17 -33.20 8.65
CA GLU A 188 -16.97 -32.94 7.46
C GLU A 188 -17.05 -31.44 7.15
N GLN A 189 -16.61 -31.04 5.95
CA GLN A 189 -16.61 -29.66 5.46
C GLN A 189 -17.53 -29.47 4.23
N ASN A 190 -18.46 -30.41 3.99
CA ASN A 190 -19.34 -30.41 2.82
C ASN A 190 -20.21 -29.15 2.67
N TYR A 191 -20.50 -28.48 3.78
CA TYR A 191 -21.26 -27.21 3.78
C TYR A 191 -20.55 -26.09 3.02
N LEU A 192 -19.22 -26.16 2.87
CA LEU A 192 -18.39 -25.19 2.13
C LEU A 192 -18.36 -25.46 0.61
N GLN A 193 -18.87 -26.61 0.16
CA GLN A 193 -18.82 -26.96 -1.27
C GLN A 193 -19.59 -25.96 -2.14
N GLY A 194 -18.99 -25.64 -3.30
CA GLY A 194 -19.55 -24.71 -4.28
C GLY A 194 -19.51 -23.23 -3.85
N ASP A 195 -18.91 -22.90 -2.69
CA ASP A 195 -18.65 -21.51 -2.32
C ASP A 195 -17.55 -20.91 -3.21
N LYS A 196 -17.55 -19.59 -3.30
CA LYS A 196 -16.55 -18.82 -4.04
C LYS A 196 -15.93 -17.78 -3.12
N THR A 197 -14.62 -17.85 -2.96
CA THR A 197 -13.88 -16.89 -2.13
C THR A 197 -13.25 -15.82 -3.02
N LYS A 198 -13.68 -14.57 -2.84
CA LYS A 198 -13.05 -13.39 -3.43
C LYS A 198 -11.92 -12.91 -2.54
N ILE A 199 -10.77 -12.63 -3.14
CA ILE A 199 -9.56 -12.14 -2.46
C ILE A 199 -9.07 -10.91 -3.22
N GLY A 200 -8.76 -9.85 -2.49
CA GLY A 200 -8.21 -8.60 -3.00
C GLY A 200 -6.97 -8.18 -2.22
N PHE A 201 -5.98 -7.69 -2.95
CA PHE A 201 -4.74 -7.11 -2.44
C PHE A 201 -4.61 -5.69 -2.97
N GLN A 202 -4.58 -4.72 -2.08
CA GLN A 202 -4.34 -3.33 -2.40
C GLN A 202 -2.99 -2.90 -1.82
N PHE A 203 -2.17 -2.24 -2.63
CA PHE A 203 -0.87 -1.74 -2.20
C PHE A 203 -0.83 -0.22 -2.24
N THR A 204 -0.31 0.38 -1.17
CA THR A 204 -0.12 1.83 -1.06
C THR A 204 1.37 2.12 -0.89
N GLY A 205 1.94 2.91 -1.80
CA GLY A 205 3.29 3.44 -1.67
C GLY A 205 3.27 4.84 -1.06
N LEU A 206 4.03 5.06 0.02
CA LEU A 206 4.20 6.37 0.65
C LEU A 206 5.68 6.74 0.70
N GLN A 207 6.02 7.98 0.34
CA GLN A 207 7.39 8.49 0.50
C GLN A 207 7.80 8.55 1.97
N THR A 208 9.11 8.50 2.22
CA THR A 208 9.68 8.73 3.54
C THR A 208 9.65 10.21 3.91
N ASP A 209 9.87 10.50 5.19
CA ASP A 209 10.01 11.86 5.69
C ASP A 209 11.08 12.64 4.92
N GLY A 210 10.82 13.93 4.73
CA GLY A 210 11.76 14.88 4.20
C GLY A 210 12.96 14.99 5.13
N VAL A 211 14.13 15.24 4.56
CA VAL A 211 15.35 15.45 5.33
C VAL A 211 15.87 16.87 5.08
N THR A 212 16.38 17.48 6.14
CA THR A 212 17.17 18.72 6.02
C THR A 212 18.53 18.37 5.44
N LEU A 213 18.88 19.02 4.33
CA LEU A 213 20.19 18.87 3.69
C LEU A 213 21.10 20.01 4.15
N ASP A 214 22.32 19.67 4.55
CA ASP A 214 23.37 20.61 4.91
C ASP A 214 24.51 20.59 3.90
N LYS A 215 25.52 21.44 4.13
CA LYS A 215 26.71 21.54 3.29
C LYS A 215 27.51 20.25 3.16
N ASP A 216 27.37 19.31 4.10
CA ASP A 216 28.11 18.04 4.09
C ASP A 216 27.33 16.97 3.30
N SER A 217 26.03 17.20 3.09
CA SER A 217 25.10 16.34 2.35
C SER A 217 24.84 16.82 0.91
N LEU A 218 25.51 17.89 0.49
CA LEU A 218 25.34 18.52 -0.83
C LEU A 218 26.68 18.66 -1.55
N ASP A 219 26.70 18.29 -2.83
CA ASP A 219 27.75 18.76 -3.72
C ASP A 219 27.48 20.21 -4.13
N ASN A 220 28.55 20.97 -4.33
CA ASN A 220 28.47 22.26 -4.97
C ASN A 220 29.34 22.21 -6.21
N GLY A 221 28.71 22.25 -7.39
CA GLY A 221 29.40 22.16 -8.68
C GLY A 221 30.27 23.36 -9.06
N GLN A 222 30.32 24.43 -8.25
CA GLN A 222 31.13 25.63 -8.51
C GLN A 222 31.62 26.33 -7.22
N GLN A 223 32.88 26.75 -7.20
CA GLN A 223 33.40 27.63 -6.13
C GLN A 223 32.93 29.07 -6.37
N GLY A 224 32.31 29.72 -5.39
CA GLY A 224 31.95 31.16 -5.45
C GLY A 224 30.46 31.50 -5.57
N GLY A 225 29.57 30.51 -5.53
CA GLY A 225 28.11 30.71 -5.55
C GLY A 225 27.52 30.65 -6.96
N GLY A 226 26.43 29.89 -7.10
CA GLY A 226 25.80 29.54 -8.37
C GLY A 226 26.24 28.17 -8.87
N GLY A 227 25.33 27.21 -8.89
CA GLY A 227 25.58 25.82 -9.31
C GLY A 227 24.37 24.93 -9.03
N THR A 228 24.33 23.73 -9.61
CA THR A 228 23.34 22.71 -9.24
C THR A 228 23.81 22.01 -7.97
N TYR A 229 22.97 21.98 -6.95
CA TYR A 229 23.20 21.19 -5.75
C TYR A 229 22.66 19.78 -5.95
N LYS A 230 23.50 18.76 -5.78
CA LYS A 230 23.08 17.36 -5.75
C LYS A 230 23.32 16.78 -4.37
N ARG A 231 22.42 15.90 -3.96
CA ARG A 231 22.59 15.10 -2.76
C ARG A 231 23.79 14.17 -2.91
N THR A 232 24.65 14.15 -1.90
CA THR A 232 25.75 13.19 -1.79
C THR A 232 25.35 11.94 -1.01
N ASP A 233 24.23 11.99 -0.28
CA ASP A 233 23.72 10.86 0.48
C ASP A 233 22.91 9.90 -0.40
N ASP A 234 23.02 8.60 -0.08
CA ASP A 234 22.27 7.55 -0.75
C ASP A 234 20.80 7.61 -0.32
N ILE A 235 19.93 8.05 -1.23
CA ILE A 235 18.49 8.16 -0.98
C ILE A 235 17.84 6.80 -0.69
N ASN A 236 18.42 5.69 -1.13
CA ASN A 236 17.90 4.34 -0.90
C ASN A 236 18.35 3.74 0.43
N LYS A 237 19.22 4.42 1.18
CA LYS A 237 19.64 4.00 2.51
C LYS A 237 18.53 4.31 3.52
N GLN A 238 17.99 3.26 4.16
CA GLN A 238 17.07 3.44 5.29
C GLN A 238 17.76 4.25 6.39
N LYS A 239 17.09 5.31 6.86
CA LYS A 239 17.47 6.05 8.06
C LYS A 239 16.74 5.48 9.26
#